data_AF-A0A2M6WHW0-F1
#
_entry.id   AF-A0A2M6WHW0-F1
#
_cell.length_a   1.000
_cell.length_b   1.000
_cell.length_c   1.000
_cell.angle_alpha   90.00
_cell.angle_beta   90.00
_cell.angle_gamma   90.00
#
_symmetry.space_group_name_H-M   'P 1'
#
loop_
_entity.id
_entity.type
_entity.pdbx_description
1 polymer ?
#
loop_
_entity_poly.entity_id
_entity_poly.type
_entity_poly.pdbx_seq_one_letter_code
_entity_poly.pdbx_strand_id
1 'polypeptide(L)'
;MSFKHYAVPITLGILLGILQNTSLGIVLGIKPNSILVLAIVFSLFAESILQYAIVLFTAVVMVQFAVFETSIASALAMVGLLVYLFREALPGKMWLNSIGTTVLGTLAFYVLVDAGFIIQEPGTLFREIVVNSGLAIVLYLVLEKLLTSHEKTFTYSI
;
A
#
# COMPACT_ATOMS: atom_id res chain seq x y z
N MET A 1 -11.96 9.06 -17.24
CA MET A 1 -11.50 8.42 -15.99
C MET A 1 -12.70 7.75 -15.34
N SER A 2 -12.65 6.44 -15.10
CA SER A 2 -13.82 5.67 -14.62
C SER A 2 -14.00 5.78 -13.11
N PHE A 3 -15.24 5.93 -12.63
CA PHE A 3 -15.61 5.97 -11.20
C PHE A 3 -14.97 4.84 -10.36
N LYS A 4 -14.72 3.68 -11.00
CA LYS A 4 -14.07 2.51 -10.38
C LYS A 4 -12.67 2.82 -9.82
N HIS A 5 -11.93 3.73 -10.45
CA HIS A 5 -10.57 4.11 -10.03
C HIS A 5 -10.54 4.92 -8.72
N TYR A 6 -11.69 5.41 -8.26
CA TYR A 6 -11.83 6.08 -6.97
C TYR A 6 -12.56 5.18 -5.97
N ALA A 7 -13.63 4.51 -6.39
CA ALA A 7 -14.44 3.68 -5.51
C ALA A 7 -13.67 2.48 -4.95
N VAL A 8 -12.96 1.73 -5.81
CA VAL A 8 -12.21 0.52 -5.37
C VAL A 8 -11.15 0.86 -4.32
N PRO A 9 -10.28 1.86 -4.54
CA PRO A 9 -9.26 2.20 -3.56
C PRO A 9 -9.82 2.78 -2.26
N ILE A 10 -10.89 3.57 -2.32
CA ILE A 10 -11.57 4.08 -1.11
C ILE A 10 -12.15 2.92 -0.29
N THR A 11 -12.86 1.99 -0.94
CA THR A 11 -13.41 0.80 -0.27
C THR A 11 -12.30 -0.05 0.35
N LEU A 12 -11.21 -0.30 -0.38
CA LEU A 12 -10.06 -1.03 0.16
C LEU A 12 -9.39 -0.26 1.31
N GLY A 13 -9.30 1.07 1.22
CA GLY A 13 -8.82 1.95 2.28
C GLY A 13 -9.60 1.81 3.58
N ILE A 14 -10.93 1.80 3.49
CA ILE A 14 -11.80 1.59 4.65
C ILE A 14 -11.58 0.19 5.24
N LEU A 15 -11.61 -0.85 4.40
CA LEU A 15 -11.47 -2.25 4.87
C LEU A 15 -10.11 -2.51 5.52
N LEU A 16 -9.03 -2.07 4.89
CA LEU A 16 -7.69 -2.21 5.43
C LEU A 16 -7.46 -1.31 6.65
N GLY A 17 -8.13 -0.16 6.73
CA GLY A 17 -8.19 0.70 7.91
C GLY A 17 -8.82 0.00 9.10
N ILE A 18 -9.95 -0.67 8.90
CA ILE A 18 -10.58 -1.48 9.96
C ILE A 18 -9.65 -2.61 10.40
N LEU A 19 -8.99 -3.30 9.46
CA LEU A 19 -8.01 -4.35 9.79
C LEU A 19 -6.81 -3.80 10.56
N GLN A 20 -6.30 -2.61 10.19
CA GLN A 20 -5.20 -1.93 10.88
C GLN A 20 -5.58 -1.55 12.32
N ASN A 21 -6.83 -1.22 12.58
CA ASN A 21 -7.28 -0.76 13.89
C ASN A 21 -7.82 -1.88 14.79
N THR A 22 -7.91 -3.11 14.28
CA THR A 22 -8.44 -4.27 15.02
C THR A 22 -7.40 -5.38 15.16
N SER A 23 -7.71 -6.42 15.94
CA SER A 23 -6.92 -7.65 16.02
C SER A 23 -7.18 -8.61 14.86
N LEU A 24 -8.18 -8.33 14.01
CA LEU A 24 -8.59 -9.19 12.89
C LEU A 24 -7.49 -9.34 11.83
N GLY A 25 -6.55 -8.39 11.77
CA GLY A 25 -5.43 -8.42 10.83
C GLY A 25 -4.19 -9.18 11.30
N ILE A 26 -4.17 -9.79 12.49
CA ILE A 26 -2.96 -10.45 13.00
C ILE A 26 -2.73 -11.77 12.25
N VAL A 27 -1.58 -11.88 11.59
CA VAL A 27 -1.14 -13.06 10.82
C VAL A 27 0.17 -13.57 11.41
N LEU A 28 0.21 -14.84 11.82
CA LEU A 28 1.40 -15.46 12.45
C LEU A 28 1.92 -14.69 13.68
N GLY A 29 1.03 -14.07 14.44
CA GLY A 29 1.38 -13.25 15.61
C GLY A 29 1.94 -11.87 15.26
N ILE A 30 1.94 -11.48 13.99
CA ILE A 30 2.41 -10.18 13.49
C ILE A 30 1.25 -9.40 12.91
N LYS A 31 1.19 -8.10 13.21
CA LYS A 31 0.19 -7.21 12.65
C LYS A 31 0.79 -6.50 11.43
N PRO A 32 0.34 -6.78 10.20
CA PRO A 32 0.84 -6.09 9.03
C PRO A 32 0.48 -4.62 9.10
N ASN A 33 1.33 -3.77 8.51
CA ASN A 33 1.00 -2.37 8.29
C ASN A 33 0.17 -2.25 7.00
N SER A 34 -1.11 -2.62 7.10
CA SER A 34 -1.99 -2.75 5.93
C SER A 34 -2.18 -1.42 5.19
N ILE A 35 -2.09 -0.30 5.91
CA ILE A 35 -2.20 1.04 5.35
C ILE A 35 -0.96 1.43 4.55
N LEU A 36 0.24 1.10 5.06
CA LEU A 36 1.47 1.27 4.30
C LEU A 36 1.43 0.45 3.02
N VAL A 37 1.03 -0.82 3.10
CA VAL A 37 0.93 -1.70 1.92
C VAL A 37 -0.08 -1.13 0.91
N LEU A 38 -1.24 -0.65 1.38
CA LEU A 38 -2.21 -0.02 0.49
C LEU A 38 -1.62 1.21 -0.21
N ALA A 39 -0.97 2.10 0.53
CA ALA A 39 -0.37 3.31 -0.03
C ALA A 39 0.67 2.97 -1.12
N ILE A 40 1.54 1.99 -0.86
CA ILE A 40 2.57 1.54 -1.81
C ILE A 40 1.93 0.91 -3.04
N VAL A 41 1.08 -0.12 -2.86
CA VAL A 41 0.52 -0.86 -3.99
C VAL A 41 -0.37 0.05 -4.82
N PHE A 42 -1.20 0.88 -4.18
CA PHE A 42 -2.07 1.80 -4.92
C PHE A 42 -1.27 2.85 -5.72
N SER A 43 -0.15 3.34 -5.20
CA SER A 43 0.72 4.27 -5.94
C SER A 43 1.19 3.72 -7.28
N LEU A 44 1.29 2.38 -7.42
CA LEU A 44 1.62 1.72 -8.70
C LEU A 44 0.47 1.76 -9.72
N PHE A 45 -0.78 1.89 -9.27
CA PHE A 45 -1.98 1.92 -10.13
C PHE A 45 -2.55 3.33 -10.31
N ALA A 46 -2.15 4.30 -9.50
CA ALA A 46 -2.70 5.65 -9.55
C ALA A 46 -2.37 6.35 -10.88
N GLU A 47 -3.39 6.66 -11.68
CA GLU A 47 -3.22 7.30 -12.99
C GLU A 47 -2.94 8.81 -12.87
N SER A 48 -3.27 9.42 -11.73
CA SER A 48 -3.08 10.85 -11.49
C SER A 48 -2.71 11.16 -10.04
N ILE A 49 -2.12 12.32 -9.84
CA ILE A 49 -1.76 12.82 -8.51
C ILE A 49 -3.01 13.02 -7.63
N LEU A 50 -4.15 13.35 -8.23
CA LEU A 50 -5.41 13.50 -7.51
C LEU A 50 -5.93 12.15 -6.98
N GLN A 51 -5.87 11.09 -7.78
CA GLN A 51 -6.20 9.73 -7.33
C GLN A 51 -5.30 9.31 -6.16
N TYR A 52 -4.00 9.51 -6.31
CA TYR A 52 -3.02 9.25 -5.25
C TYR A 52 -3.38 10.02 -3.97
N ALA A 53 -3.65 11.33 -4.07
CA ALA A 53 -3.97 12.18 -2.93
C ALA A 53 -5.24 11.73 -2.19
N ILE A 54 -6.29 11.31 -2.90
CA ILE A 54 -7.54 10.83 -2.30
C ILE A 54 -7.32 9.54 -1.52
N VAL A 55 -6.54 8.61 -2.06
CA VAL A 55 -6.26 7.34 -1.38
C VAL A 55 -5.35 7.55 -0.19
N LEU A 56 -4.32 8.38 -0.33
CA LEU A 56 -3.47 8.77 0.78
C LEU A 56 -4.29 9.44 1.89
N PHE A 57 -5.18 10.36 1.55
CA PHE A 57 -6.06 11.01 2.51
C PHE A 57 -6.92 9.97 3.25
N THR A 58 -7.51 9.02 2.51
CA THR A 58 -8.30 7.93 3.11
C THR A 58 -7.44 7.08 4.05
N ALA A 59 -6.23 6.71 3.64
CA ALA A 59 -5.26 5.97 4.45
C ALA A 59 -4.90 6.71 5.74
N VAL A 60 -4.59 8.01 5.65
CA VAL A 60 -4.25 8.86 6.80
C VAL A 60 -5.43 8.99 7.76
N VAL A 61 -6.63 9.26 7.26
CA VAL A 61 -7.84 9.35 8.09
C VAL A 61 -8.09 8.04 8.83
N MET A 62 -7.88 6.89 8.19
CA MET A 62 -8.07 5.59 8.84
C MET A 62 -7.03 5.30 9.93
N VAL A 63 -5.80 5.80 9.79
CA VAL A 63 -4.76 5.69 10.85
C VAL A 63 -5.07 6.59 12.04
N GLN A 64 -5.67 7.77 11.80
CA GLN A 64 -6.00 8.74 12.85
C GLN A 64 -7.02 8.23 13.88
N PHE A 65 -7.78 7.17 13.58
CA PHE A 65 -8.69 6.55 14.54
C PHE A 65 -7.99 5.74 15.64
N ALA A 66 -6.69 5.43 15.53
CA ALA A 66 -5.95 4.69 16.56
C ALA A 66 -5.17 5.57 17.52
N VAL A 67 -4.26 6.43 17.05
CA VAL A 67 -3.48 7.40 17.85
C VAL A 67 -2.93 8.46 16.88
N PHE A 68 -3.11 9.74 17.17
CA PHE A 68 -2.68 10.83 16.27
C PHE A 68 -1.17 11.06 16.35
N GLU A 69 -0.39 10.29 15.60
CA GLU A 69 1.03 10.55 15.38
C GLU A 69 1.27 11.12 13.98
N THR A 70 1.55 12.43 13.92
CA THR A 70 1.85 13.16 12.67
C THR A 70 3.08 12.59 11.95
N SER A 71 4.01 11.99 12.70
CA SER A 71 5.17 11.25 12.18
C SER A 71 4.75 10.06 11.31
N ILE A 72 3.78 9.26 11.76
CA ILE A 72 3.30 8.08 11.01
C ILE A 72 2.61 8.52 9.71
N ALA A 73 1.71 9.50 9.79
CA ALA A 73 0.99 10.00 8.63
C ALA A 73 1.93 10.59 7.57
N SER A 74 2.93 11.37 8.00
CA SER A 74 3.92 11.96 7.10
C SER A 74 4.87 10.92 6.49
N ALA A 75 5.28 9.91 7.26
CA ALA A 75 6.06 8.78 6.74
C ALA A 75 5.30 7.98 5.68
N LEU A 76 4.02 7.66 5.93
CA LEU A 76 3.15 6.98 4.95
C LEU A 76 3.02 7.79 3.65
N ALA A 77 2.76 9.09 3.78
CA ALA A 77 2.65 10.00 2.64
C ALA A 77 3.94 10.09 1.83
N MET A 78 5.09 10.16 2.50
CA MET A 78 6.37 10.28 1.81
C MET A 78 6.74 8.97 1.10
N VAL A 79 6.57 7.81 1.75
CA VAL A 79 6.84 6.51 1.13
C VAL A 79 5.92 6.27 -0.07
N GLY A 80 4.62 6.50 0.08
CA GLY A 80 3.65 6.38 -1.02
C GLY A 80 3.99 7.31 -2.20
N LEU A 81 4.42 8.54 -1.92
CA LEU A 81 4.74 9.53 -2.94
C LEU A 81 6.01 9.14 -3.71
N LEU A 82 7.04 8.66 -3.02
CA LEU A 82 8.26 8.17 -3.67
C LEU A 82 7.93 7.01 -4.61
N VAL A 83 7.11 6.05 -4.18
CA VAL A 83 6.67 4.95 -5.05
C VAL A 83 5.89 5.49 -6.26
N TYR A 84 4.98 6.44 -6.05
CA TYR A 84 4.21 7.07 -7.14
C TYR A 84 5.13 7.74 -8.18
N LEU A 85 6.12 8.51 -7.71
CA LEU A 85 7.03 9.26 -8.59
C LEU A 85 7.98 8.34 -9.37
N PHE A 86 8.45 7.25 -8.75
CA PHE A 86 9.43 6.35 -9.36
C PHE A 86 8.82 5.12 -10.04
N ARG A 87 7.49 4.95 -10.04
CA ARG A 87 6.85 3.74 -10.59
C ARG A 87 7.22 3.43 -12.03
N GLU A 88 7.39 4.45 -12.86
CA GLU A 88 7.68 4.30 -14.30
C GLU A 88 9.11 3.84 -14.55
N ALA A 89 10.00 4.05 -13.57
CA ALA A 89 11.41 3.61 -13.62
C ALA A 89 11.61 2.19 -13.06
N LEU A 90 10.57 1.55 -12.52
CA LEU A 90 10.70 0.23 -11.90
C LEU A 90 10.85 -0.87 -12.98
N PRO A 91 11.94 -1.64 -12.98
CA PRO A 91 12.18 -2.66 -13.99
C PRO A 91 11.32 -3.92 -13.77
N GLY A 92 10.99 -4.65 -14.84
CA GLY A 92 10.39 -5.99 -14.73
C GLY A 92 8.87 -6.02 -14.54
N LYS A 93 8.37 -7.08 -13.89
CA LYS A 93 6.92 -7.31 -13.73
C LYS A 93 6.37 -6.49 -12.56
N MET A 94 5.23 -5.83 -12.76
CA MET A 94 4.63 -4.95 -11.76
C MET A 94 4.29 -5.65 -10.43
N TRP A 95 3.93 -6.93 -10.44
CA TRP A 95 3.70 -7.70 -9.20
C TRP A 95 5.01 -8.00 -8.43
N LEU A 96 6.16 -8.05 -9.10
CA LEU A 96 7.47 -8.14 -8.42
C LEU A 96 7.86 -6.77 -7.86
N ASN A 97 7.53 -5.71 -8.59
CA ASN A 97 7.76 -4.34 -8.15
C ASN A 97 6.94 -4.01 -6.91
N SER A 98 5.71 -4.54 -6.76
CA SER A 98 4.94 -4.37 -5.52
C SER A 98 5.63 -5.01 -4.32
N ILE A 99 6.29 -6.16 -4.49
CA ILE A 99 7.08 -6.80 -3.43
C ILE A 99 8.28 -5.92 -3.08
N GLY A 100 9.12 -5.59 -4.07
CA GLY A 100 10.35 -4.84 -3.85
C GLY A 100 10.11 -3.46 -3.24
N THR A 101 9.12 -2.73 -3.76
CA THR A 101 8.71 -1.43 -3.20
C THR A 101 8.10 -1.57 -1.81
N THR A 102 7.42 -2.68 -1.48
CA THR A 102 6.93 -2.94 -0.11
C THR A 102 8.07 -3.24 0.86
N VAL A 103 9.09 -4.01 0.46
CA VAL A 103 10.29 -4.24 1.28
C VAL A 103 10.99 -2.92 1.57
N LEU A 104 11.33 -2.16 0.51
CA LEU A 104 12.02 -0.88 0.64
C LEU A 104 11.17 0.16 1.38
N GLY A 105 9.86 0.18 1.12
CA GLY A 105 8.91 1.08 1.75
C GLY A 105 8.72 0.78 3.24
N THR A 106 8.73 -0.50 3.65
CA THR A 106 8.69 -0.88 5.07
C THR A 106 9.97 -0.44 5.78
N LEU A 107 11.13 -0.64 5.17
CA LEU A 107 12.40 -0.17 5.72
C LEU A 107 12.43 1.37 5.84
N ALA A 108 12.05 2.08 4.76
CA ALA A 108 11.98 3.54 4.75
C ALA A 108 10.99 4.06 5.80
N PHE A 109 9.83 3.41 5.93
CA PHE A 109 8.84 3.77 6.95
C PHE A 109 9.45 3.69 8.37
N TYR A 110 10.13 2.60 8.70
CA TYR A 110 10.78 2.48 10.01
C TYR A 110 11.94 3.45 10.19
N VAL A 111 12.76 3.72 9.17
CA VAL A 111 13.79 4.77 9.25
C VAL A 111 13.19 6.14 9.61
N LEU A 112 11.98 6.44 9.11
CA LEU A 112 11.30 7.72 9.31
C LEU A 112 10.53 7.81 10.64
N VAL A 113 9.99 6.70 11.12
CA VAL A 113 9.14 6.66 12.32
C VAL A 113 9.93 6.26 13.57
N ASP A 114 10.70 5.18 13.49
CA ASP A 114 11.52 4.67 14.59
C ASP A 114 12.69 3.83 14.03
N ALA A 115 13.80 4.50 13.75
CA ALA A 115 15.00 3.83 13.25
C ALA A 115 15.61 2.85 14.27
N GLY A 116 15.33 3.03 15.56
CA GLY A 116 15.79 2.14 16.63
C GLY A 116 15.20 0.74 16.52
N PHE A 117 13.94 0.65 16.09
CA PHE A 117 13.24 -0.62 15.88
C PHE A 117 13.98 -1.58 14.95
N ILE A 118 14.61 -1.05 13.89
CA ILE A 118 15.36 -1.86 12.91
C ILE A 118 16.51 -2.63 13.57
N ILE A 119 17.15 -2.01 14.55
CA ILE A 119 18.32 -2.57 15.25
C ILE A 119 17.88 -3.43 16.43
N GLN A 120 16.86 -3.00 17.17
CA GLN A 120 16.41 -3.65 18.39
C GLN A 120 15.57 -4.89 18.12
N GLU A 121 14.77 -4.89 17.05
CA GLU A 121 13.76 -5.92 16.76
C GLU A 121 13.86 -6.47 15.31
N PRO A 122 15.04 -6.86 14.82
CA PRO A 122 15.24 -7.24 13.41
C PRO A 122 14.42 -8.47 13.00
N GLY A 123 14.17 -9.41 13.93
CA GLY A 123 13.32 -10.58 13.68
C GLY A 123 11.84 -10.23 13.54
N THR A 124 11.37 -9.21 14.25
CA THR A 124 9.99 -8.69 14.13
C THR A 124 9.85 -7.92 12.82
N LEU A 125 10.81 -7.03 12.50
CA LEU A 125 10.88 -6.35 11.22
C LEU A 125 10.88 -7.31 10.02
N PHE A 126 11.70 -8.37 10.06
CA PHE A 126 11.75 -9.35 8.99
C PHE A 126 10.40 -10.04 8.77
N ARG A 127 9.73 -10.45 9.86
CA ARG A 127 8.41 -11.08 9.77
C ARG A 127 7.37 -10.09 9.23
N GLU A 128 7.41 -8.83 9.64
CA GLU A 128 6.55 -7.79 9.09
C GLU A 128 6.77 -7.57 7.60
N ILE A 129 8.03 -7.52 7.15
CA ILE A 129 8.35 -7.42 5.71
C ILE A 129 7.71 -8.59 4.96
N VAL A 130 7.85 -9.83 5.46
CA VAL A 130 7.26 -11.01 4.82
C VAL A 130 5.73 -10.91 4.75
N VAL A 131 5.06 -10.56 5.86
CA VAL A 131 3.60 -10.46 5.90
C VAL A 131 3.11 -9.29 5.03
N ASN A 132 3.78 -8.13 5.08
CA ASN A 132 3.47 -6.97 4.25
C ASN A 132 3.64 -7.28 2.77
N SER A 133 4.72 -7.96 2.37
CA SER A 133 4.92 -8.40 0.99
C SER A 133 3.87 -9.40 0.53
N GLY A 134 3.46 -10.34 1.39
CA GLY A 134 2.35 -11.25 1.09
C GLY A 134 1.04 -10.49 0.85
N LEU A 135 0.72 -9.53 1.73
CA LEU A 135 -0.43 -8.65 1.57
C LEU A 135 -0.32 -7.79 0.29
N ALA A 136 0.88 -7.33 -0.06
CA ALA A 136 1.13 -6.53 -1.25
C ALA A 136 0.82 -7.30 -2.53
N ILE A 137 1.19 -8.59 -2.59
CA ILE A 137 0.85 -9.47 -3.72
C ILE A 137 -0.66 -9.63 -3.83
N VAL A 138 -1.34 -9.95 -2.72
CA VAL A 138 -2.80 -10.13 -2.70
C VAL A 138 -3.50 -8.85 -3.16
N LEU A 139 -3.13 -7.69 -2.61
CA LEU A 139 -3.70 -6.41 -2.99
C LEU A 139 -3.40 -6.05 -4.44
N TYR A 140 -2.18 -6.30 -4.91
CA TYR A 140 -1.82 -6.08 -6.32
C TYR A 140 -2.74 -6.88 -7.24
N LEU A 141 -2.90 -8.18 -6.99
CA LEU A 141 -3.74 -9.05 -7.83
C LEU A 141 -5.21 -8.64 -7.79
N VAL A 142 -5.72 -8.24 -6.62
CA VAL A 142 -7.08 -7.73 -6.47
C VAL A 142 -7.27 -6.43 -7.26
N LEU A 143 -6.34 -5.47 -7.13
CA LEU A 143 -6.39 -4.20 -7.86
C LEU A 143 -6.22 -4.38 -9.35
N GLU A 144 -5.28 -5.20 -9.80
CA GLU A 144 -5.09 -5.55 -11.21
C GLU A 144 -6.39 -6.11 -11.76
N LYS A 145 -7.01 -7.09 -11.10
CA LYS A 145 -8.29 -7.64 -11.53
C LYS A 145 -9.42 -6.60 -11.54
N LEU A 146 -9.53 -5.74 -10.52
CA LEU A 146 -10.67 -4.82 -10.42
C LEU A 146 -10.54 -3.58 -11.34
N LEU A 147 -9.31 -3.14 -11.60
CA LEU A 147 -9.04 -1.93 -12.37
C LEU A 147 -8.76 -2.23 -13.85
N THR A 148 -8.20 -3.40 -14.20
CA THR A 148 -7.85 -3.74 -15.60
C THR A 148 -8.85 -4.67 -16.32
N SER A 149 -9.76 -5.35 -15.62
CA SER A 149 -10.60 -6.42 -16.21
C SER A 149 -11.68 -6.01 -17.21
N HIS A 150 -11.77 -4.73 -17.61
CA HIS A 150 -12.79 -4.27 -18.56
C HIS A 150 -12.26 -3.66 -19.86
N GLU A 151 -10.94 -3.51 -20.03
CA GLU A 151 -10.39 -3.02 -21.30
C GLU A 151 -10.24 -4.11 -22.38
N LYS A 152 -10.47 -5.39 -22.04
CA LYS A 152 -10.35 -6.52 -22.99
C LYS A 152 -11.67 -7.01 -23.60
N THR A 153 -12.72 -6.17 -23.66
CA THR A 153 -14.01 -6.59 -24.25
C THR A 153 -14.37 -5.96 -25.59
N PHE A 154 -13.50 -5.13 -26.20
CA PHE A 154 -13.75 -4.56 -27.53
C PHE A 154 -12.44 -4.33 -28.29
N THR A 155 -11.84 -5.39 -28.83
CA THR A 155 -11.11 -5.37 -30.12
C THR A 155 -10.59 -6.76 -30.47
N TYR A 156 -11.46 -7.58 -31.05
CA TYR A 156 -11.07 -8.48 -32.14
C TYR A 156 -12.11 -8.34 -33.25
N SER A 157 -11.93 -7.28 -34.02
CA SER A 157 -12.32 -7.13 -35.42
C SER A 157 -11.10 -6.45 -36.02
N ILE A 158 -10.34 -7.04 -36.95
CA ILE A 158 -10.71 -7.75 -38.18
C ILE A 158 -9.64 -8.82 -38.44
#